data_AF-M4MFV0-F1
#
_entry.id   AF-M4MFV0-F1
#
_cell.length_a   1.000
_cell.length_b   1.000
_cell.length_c   1.000
_cell.angle_alpha   90.00
_cell.angle_beta   90.00
_cell.angle_gamma   90.00
#
_symmetry.space_group_name_H-M   'P 1'
#
loop_
_entity.id
_entity.type
_entity.pdbx_description
1 polymer ?
#
loop_
_entity_poly.entity_id
_entity_poly.type
_entity_poly.pdbx_seq_one_letter_code
_entity_poly.pdbx_strand_id
1 'polypeptide(L)'
;GVGYNKTWGSPTVYWYLNDTEALAMGKDADIFIFSGASWNDTYALKNETLDQFKAVQNKMVFDTLGQGASAWNEQRYAEYDVVGLDMCDVVGHVSKTGPKHERRWFRNVFTDPIGSMEACDVEAERSRSPLRVV
;
A
#
# COMPACT_ATOMS: atom_id res chain seq x y z
N GLY A 1 2.40 -17.40 16.47
CA GLY A 1 2.69 -16.01 16.10
C GLY A 1 4.04 -15.66 16.69
N VAL A 2 4.84 -14.88 15.98
CA VAL A 2 5.96 -14.16 16.56
C VAL A 2 5.45 -12.89 17.25
N GLY A 3 6.18 -12.38 18.23
CA GLY A 3 5.81 -11.16 18.94
C GLY A 3 4.88 -11.37 20.13
N TYR A 4 4.34 -10.28 20.66
CA TYR A 4 3.36 -10.30 21.73
C TYR A 4 1.95 -10.10 21.18
N ASN A 5 0.94 -10.61 21.89
CA ASN A 5 -0.45 -10.46 21.49
C ASN A 5 -1.27 -9.64 22.49
N LYS A 6 -2.35 -9.02 22.00
CA LYS A 6 -3.30 -8.26 22.80
C LYS A 6 -4.71 -8.38 22.25
N THR A 7 -5.70 -8.43 23.15
CA THR A 7 -7.13 -8.46 22.85
C THR A 7 -7.79 -7.17 23.35
N TRP A 8 -8.79 -6.67 22.62
CA TRP A 8 -9.48 -5.41 22.94
C TRP A 8 -11.00 -5.61 23.04
N GLY A 9 -11.47 -6.19 24.15
CA GLY A 9 -12.91 -6.39 24.41
C GLY A 9 -13.64 -7.30 23.40
N SER A 10 -12.92 -7.91 22.47
CA SER A 10 -13.42 -8.81 21.42
C SER A 10 -12.53 -10.06 21.36
N PRO A 11 -12.97 -11.17 20.72
CA PRO A 11 -12.16 -12.37 20.58
C PRO A 11 -10.98 -12.21 19.60
N THR A 12 -10.86 -11.07 18.93
CA THR A 12 -9.78 -10.79 17.99
C THR A 12 -8.45 -10.64 18.72
N VAL A 13 -7.47 -11.47 18.32
CA VAL A 13 -6.10 -11.45 18.83
C VAL A 13 -5.22 -10.67 17.86
N TYR A 14 -4.72 -9.51 18.30
CA TYR A 14 -3.75 -8.72 17.55
C TYR A 14 -2.33 -9.14 17.92
N TRP A 15 -1.48 -9.33 16.93
CA TRP A 15 -0.06 -9.64 17.11
C TRP A 15 0.79 -8.42 16.77
N TYR A 16 1.79 -8.15 17.61
CA TYR A 16 2.68 -7.00 17.49
C TYR A 16 4.13 -7.46 17.62
N LEU A 17 4.99 -6.86 16.81
CA LEU A 17 6.44 -7.04 16.88
C LEU A 17 7.09 -5.77 17.42
N ASN A 18 8.08 -5.93 18.28
CA ASN A 18 9.01 -4.84 18.57
C ASN A 18 10.08 -4.73 17.46
N ASP A 19 10.90 -3.69 17.50
CA ASP A 19 11.91 -3.41 16.46
C ASP A 19 12.91 -4.57 16.28
N THR A 20 13.36 -5.19 17.38
CA THR A 20 14.29 -6.34 17.33
C THR A 20 13.65 -7.55 16.66
N GLU A 21 12.40 -7.84 16.97
CA GLU A 21 11.65 -8.95 16.37
C GLU A 21 11.36 -8.70 14.89
N ALA A 22 10.98 -7.46 14.55
CA ALA A 22 10.75 -7.04 13.17
C ALA A 22 12.03 -7.17 12.34
N LEU A 23 13.18 -6.75 12.89
CA LEU A 23 14.48 -6.88 12.24
C LEU A 23 14.87 -8.36 12.05
N ALA A 24 14.74 -9.17 13.10
CA ALA A 24 15.07 -10.60 13.04
C ALA A 24 14.26 -11.34 11.98
N MET A 25 13.01 -10.93 11.76
CA MET A 25 12.12 -11.51 10.76
C MET A 25 12.32 -10.95 9.36
N GLY A 26 12.47 -9.63 9.24
CA GLY A 26 12.28 -8.92 7.98
C GLY A 26 13.55 -8.45 7.29
N LYS A 27 14.72 -8.48 7.95
CA LYS A 27 15.95 -7.88 7.41
C LYS A 27 16.33 -8.37 6.01
N ASP A 28 16.09 -9.64 5.70
CA ASP A 28 16.50 -10.27 4.45
C ASP A 28 15.36 -10.28 3.40
N ALA A 29 14.20 -9.70 3.71
CA ALA A 29 13.06 -9.68 2.82
C ALA A 29 13.39 -8.90 1.52
N ASP A 30 13.05 -9.49 0.38
CA ASP A 30 13.22 -8.86 -0.93
C ASP A 30 12.23 -7.71 -1.15
N ILE A 31 11.03 -7.84 -0.57
CA ILE A 31 9.90 -6.93 -0.72
C ILE A 31 9.33 -6.64 0.66
N PHE A 32 9.02 -5.37 0.93
CA PHE A 32 8.35 -4.95 2.15
C PHE A 32 7.06 -4.22 1.82
N ILE A 33 5.92 -4.77 2.24
CA ILE A 33 4.60 -4.13 2.10
C ILE A 33 4.24 -3.46 3.44
N PHE A 34 4.12 -2.15 3.42
CA PHE A 34 3.78 -1.31 4.57
C PHE A 34 2.34 -0.82 4.46
N SER A 35 1.49 -1.17 5.42
CA SER A 35 0.06 -0.81 5.42
C SER A 35 -0.30 0.29 6.44
N GLY A 36 0.69 1.06 6.92
CA GLY A 36 0.46 2.16 7.85
C GLY A 36 0.03 3.46 7.15
N ALA A 37 -0.29 4.48 7.94
CA ALA A 37 -0.85 5.75 7.43
C ALA A 37 0.17 6.66 6.72
N SER A 38 1.45 6.55 7.06
CA SER A 38 2.52 7.36 6.46
C SER A 38 3.84 6.61 6.52
N TRP A 39 4.38 6.27 5.33
CA TRP A 39 5.71 5.70 5.21
C TRP A 39 6.77 6.67 5.73
N ASN A 40 6.69 7.94 5.35
CA ASN A 40 7.70 8.96 5.66
C ASN A 40 7.83 9.19 7.18
N ASP A 41 6.71 9.32 7.90
CA ASP A 41 6.73 9.53 9.34
C ASP A 41 7.25 8.29 10.09
N THR A 42 6.85 7.11 9.62
CA THR A 42 7.33 5.84 10.18
C THR A 42 8.82 5.66 9.95
N TYR A 43 9.28 5.96 8.74
CA TYR A 43 10.69 5.89 8.39
C TYR A 43 11.52 6.90 9.18
N ALA A 44 11.05 8.13 9.35
CA ALA A 44 11.73 9.13 10.19
C ALA A 44 11.90 8.67 11.66
N LEU A 45 10.94 7.91 12.18
CA LEU A 45 10.99 7.38 13.54
C LEU A 45 11.84 6.11 13.68
N LYS A 46 11.94 5.30 12.62
CA LYS A 46 12.47 3.92 12.67
C LYS A 46 13.59 3.63 11.67
N ASN A 47 14.20 4.66 11.08
CA ASN A 47 15.23 4.53 10.06
C ASN A 47 16.40 3.63 10.52
N GLU A 48 16.86 3.75 11.78
CA GLU A 48 17.92 2.89 12.32
C GLU A 48 17.64 1.39 12.17
N THR A 49 16.37 0.99 12.28
CA THR A 49 15.95 -0.41 12.09
C THR A 49 15.67 -0.71 10.61
N LEU A 50 14.96 0.19 9.93
CA LEU A 50 14.49 -0.02 8.55
C LEU A 50 15.63 0.01 7.53
N ASP A 51 16.68 0.79 7.76
CA ASP A 51 17.86 0.86 6.86
C ASP A 51 18.64 -0.46 6.80
N GLN A 52 18.41 -1.35 7.76
CA GLN A 52 18.99 -2.69 7.78
C GLN A 52 18.22 -3.69 6.91
N PHE A 53 17.05 -3.32 6.39
CA PHE A 53 16.23 -4.21 5.57
C PHE A 53 16.70 -4.16 4.12
N LYS A 54 16.94 -5.34 3.54
CA LYS A 54 17.29 -5.51 2.13
C LYS A 54 16.27 -4.84 1.20
N ALA A 55 14.98 -4.98 1.46
CA ALA A 55 13.92 -4.32 0.70
C ALA A 55 14.06 -2.79 0.69
N VAL A 56 14.44 -2.17 1.81
CA VAL A 56 14.63 -0.71 1.91
C VAL A 56 15.85 -0.29 1.12
N GLN A 57 16.98 -0.99 1.29
CA GLN A 57 18.23 -0.75 0.54
C GLN A 57 18.02 -0.87 -0.97
N ASN A 58 17.21 -1.83 -1.40
CA ASN A 58 16.89 -2.09 -2.81
C ASN A 58 15.71 -1.28 -3.35
N LYS A 59 15.11 -0.40 -2.54
CA LYS A 59 13.93 0.41 -2.90
C LYS A 59 12.70 -0.42 -3.29
N MET A 60 12.56 -1.62 -2.71
CA MET A 60 11.45 -2.55 -2.90
C MET A 60 10.46 -2.47 -1.73
N VAL A 61 10.06 -1.24 -1.40
CA VAL A 61 9.04 -0.97 -0.38
C VAL A 61 7.78 -0.47 -1.06
N PHE A 62 6.67 -1.11 -0.74
CA PHE A 62 5.35 -0.80 -1.28
C PHE A 62 4.41 -0.43 -0.15
N ASP A 63 3.53 0.52 -0.37
CA ASP A 63 2.43 0.79 0.53
C ASP A 63 1.09 0.75 -0.21
N THR A 64 0.03 0.90 0.56
CA THR A 64 -1.34 1.00 0.07
C THR A 64 -1.82 2.46 0.01
N LEU A 65 -0.90 3.43 0.19
CA LEU A 65 -1.21 4.86 0.28
C LEU A 65 -1.21 5.47 -1.11
N GLY A 66 -2.15 5.07 -1.95
CA GLY A 66 -2.22 5.56 -3.33
C GLY A 66 -3.18 6.71 -3.56
N GLN A 67 -3.81 7.28 -2.52
CA GLN A 67 -4.54 8.55 -2.58
C GLN A 67 -4.18 9.42 -1.38
N GLY A 68 -4.47 10.73 -1.45
CA GLY A 68 -3.98 11.76 -0.53
C GLY A 68 -4.35 11.58 0.94
N ALA A 69 -4.14 12.62 1.74
CA ALA A 69 -4.18 12.58 3.21
C ALA A 69 -5.49 12.05 3.87
N SER A 70 -6.58 11.85 3.12
CA SER A 70 -7.90 11.34 3.53
C SER A 70 -8.15 9.84 3.21
N ALA A 71 -7.17 9.12 2.65
CA ALA A 71 -7.33 7.81 2.01
C ALA A 71 -7.97 6.68 2.84
N TRP A 72 -7.97 6.74 4.18
CA TRP A 72 -8.68 5.74 5.01
C TRP A 72 -10.21 5.80 4.83
N ASN A 73 -10.77 6.98 4.56
CA ASN A 73 -12.22 7.20 4.47
C ASN A 73 -12.77 7.00 3.05
N GLU A 74 -11.88 6.96 2.06
CA GLU A 74 -12.18 6.88 0.63
C GLU A 74 -11.71 5.53 0.08
N GLN A 75 -11.94 4.46 0.86
CA GLN A 75 -11.58 3.07 0.54
C GLN A 75 -11.53 2.88 -0.97
N ARG A 76 -10.32 2.81 -1.52
CA ARG A 76 -10.16 2.29 -2.87
C ARG A 76 -10.88 0.94 -2.85
N TYR A 77 -11.93 0.80 -3.65
CA TYR A 77 -12.51 -0.51 -3.89
C TYR A 77 -11.41 -1.33 -4.55
N ALA A 78 -10.77 -2.18 -3.76
CA ALA A 78 -9.81 -3.15 -4.24
C ALA A 78 -10.60 -4.37 -4.67
N GLU A 79 -10.79 -4.53 -5.97
CA GLU A 79 -11.22 -5.83 -6.48
C GLU A 79 -10.08 -6.84 -6.23
N TYR A 80 -10.43 -8.04 -5.75
CA TYR A 80 -9.45 -9.03 -5.31
C TYR A 80 -8.48 -9.44 -6.43
N ASP A 81 -8.95 -9.43 -7.67
CA ASP A 81 -8.16 -9.68 -8.87
C ASP A 81 -7.13 -8.57 -9.11
N VAL A 82 -7.49 -7.30 -8.93
CA VAL A 82 -6.56 -6.16 -9.03
C VAL A 82 -5.45 -6.27 -8.00
N VAL A 83 -5.79 -6.56 -6.74
CA VAL A 83 -4.77 -6.75 -5.68
C VAL A 83 -3.89 -7.96 -5.99
N GLY A 84 -4.47 -9.04 -6.49
CA GLY A 84 -3.74 -10.24 -6.90
C GLY A 84 -2.77 -9.97 -8.06
N LEU A 85 -3.21 -9.24 -9.10
CA LEU A 85 -2.38 -8.86 -10.24
C LEU A 85 -1.25 -7.88 -9.84
N ASP A 86 -1.55 -6.93 -8.96
CA ASP A 86 -0.54 -6.05 -8.36
C ASP A 86 0.51 -6.85 -7.60
N MET A 87 0.09 -7.83 -6.78
CA MET A 87 1.02 -8.70 -6.08
C MET A 87 1.89 -9.48 -7.06
N CYS A 88 1.31 -10.05 -8.13
CA CYS A 88 2.04 -10.73 -9.18
C CYS A 88 3.10 -9.82 -9.84
N ASP A 89 2.79 -8.54 -10.06
CA ASP A 89 3.78 -7.57 -10.57
C ASP A 89 4.90 -7.31 -9.56
N VAL A 90 4.54 -7.04 -8.31
CA VAL A 90 5.49 -6.75 -7.22
C VAL A 90 6.48 -7.90 -7.02
N VAL A 91 6.02 -9.16 -7.10
CA VAL A 91 6.89 -10.34 -6.97
C VAL A 91 7.55 -10.78 -8.28
N GLY A 92 7.37 -10.03 -9.39
CA GLY A 92 8.01 -10.32 -10.68
C GLY A 92 7.43 -11.51 -11.45
N HIS A 93 6.17 -11.87 -11.17
CA HIS A 93 5.43 -12.99 -11.77
C HIS A 93 4.36 -12.54 -12.78
N VAL A 94 4.46 -11.32 -13.33
CA VAL A 94 3.59 -10.87 -14.42
C VAL A 94 3.74 -11.70 -15.68
N SER A 95 2.64 -11.80 -16.43
CA SER A 95 2.62 -12.48 -17.73
C SER A 95 3.61 -11.83 -18.69
N LYS A 96 4.51 -12.63 -19.28
CA LYS A 96 5.49 -12.17 -20.26
C LYS A 96 4.92 -11.99 -21.67
N THR A 97 3.75 -12.56 -21.92
CA THR A 97 3.13 -12.64 -23.26
C THR A 97 1.74 -12.01 -23.33
N GLY A 98 1.16 -11.64 -22.18
CA GLY A 98 -0.13 -10.97 -22.09
C GLY A 98 -0.02 -9.45 -22.03
N PRO A 99 -1.17 -8.75 -21.96
CA PRO A 99 -1.19 -7.32 -21.65
C PRO A 99 -0.42 -7.04 -20.35
N LYS A 100 0.41 -5.99 -20.36
CA LYS A 100 1.14 -5.59 -19.16
C LYS A 100 0.15 -5.06 -18.14
N HIS A 101 0.14 -5.66 -16.94
CA HIS A 101 -0.61 -5.14 -15.80
C HIS A 101 0.00 -3.80 -15.35
N GLU A 102 -0.86 -2.85 -15.04
CA GLU A 102 -0.45 -1.58 -14.44
C GLU A 102 -0.89 -1.61 -12.97
N ARG A 103 0.07 -1.47 -12.05
CA ARG A 103 -0.22 -1.50 -10.62
C ARG A 103 -1.16 -0.36 -10.24
N ARG A 104 -2.23 -0.70 -9.53
CA ARG A 104 -3.23 0.29 -9.07
C ARG A 104 -3.27 0.39 -7.56
N TRP A 105 -3.04 -0.72 -6.87
CA TRP A 105 -3.18 -0.84 -5.43
C TRP A 105 -1.87 -0.56 -4.70
N PHE A 106 -0.81 -1.31 -5.01
CA PHE A 106 0.49 -1.18 -4.38
C PHE A 106 1.31 -0.08 -5.05
N ARG A 107 1.68 0.91 -4.25
CA ARG A 107 2.52 2.04 -4.64
C ARG A 107 3.93 1.81 -4.15
N ASN A 108 4.94 1.87 -5.02
CA ASN A 108 6.32 1.89 -4.59
C ASN A 108 6.66 3.25 -3.96
N VAL A 109 7.01 3.26 -2.68
CA VAL A 109 7.20 4.51 -1.90
C VAL A 109 8.35 5.39 -2.38
N PHE A 110 9.26 4.85 -3.20
CA PHE A 110 10.43 5.56 -3.72
C PHE A 110 10.26 6.06 -5.16
N THR A 111 9.38 5.44 -5.94
CA THR A 111 9.29 5.66 -7.40
C THR A 111 7.91 6.12 -7.86
N ASP A 112 6.86 5.75 -7.15
CA ASP A 112 5.49 6.09 -7.49
C ASP A 112 5.02 7.28 -6.64
N PRO A 113 4.44 8.34 -7.24
CA PRO A 113 3.98 9.50 -6.49
C PRO A 113 2.79 9.16 -5.58
N ILE A 114 2.58 9.96 -4.54
CA ILE A 114 1.32 9.91 -3.79
C ILE A 114 0.21 10.37 -4.74
N GLY A 115 -0.81 9.53 -4.92
CA GLY A 115 -1.97 9.94 -5.71
C GLY A 115 -2.69 11.11 -5.04
N SER A 116 -3.21 12.02 -5.84
CA SER A 116 -4.15 13.05 -5.41
C SER A 116 -5.58 12.59 -5.73
N MET A 117 -6.55 12.97 -4.91
CA MET A 117 -7.94 12.94 -5.39
C MET A 117 -8.04 13.88 -6.58
N GLU A 118 -8.68 13.45 -7.66
CA GLU A 118 -9.14 14.40 -8.67
C GLU A 118 -10.15 15.34 -7.99
N ALA A 119 -10.02 16.64 -8.23
CA ALA A 119 -11.07 17.56 -7.83
C ALA A 119 -12.31 17.20 -8.65
N CYS A 120 -13.42 16.83 -7.98
CA CYS A 120 -14.70 16.67 -8.66
C CYS A 120 -15.09 18.02 -9.28
N ASP A 121 -14.84 18.17 -10.58
CA ASP A 121 -15.33 19.31 -11.35
C ASP A 121 -16.79 19.06 -11.72
N VAL A 122 -17.67 19.42 -10.77
CA VAL A 122 -19.11 19.23 -10.87
C VAL A 122 -19.69 19.95 -12.10
N GLU A 123 -19.07 21.04 -12.54
CA GLU A 123 -19.50 21.81 -13.72
C GLU A 123 -19.08 21.11 -15.02
N ALA A 124 -17.89 20.50 -15.06
CA ALA A 124 -17.46 19.67 -16.19
C ALA A 124 -18.32 18.40 -16.35
N GLU A 125 -18.71 17.75 -15.25
CA GLU A 125 -19.63 16.59 -15.33
C GLU A 125 -21.04 17.01 -15.76
N ARG A 126 -21.54 18.15 -15.27
CA ARG A 126 -22.85 18.68 -15.65
C ARG A 126 -22.93 19.07 -17.13
N SER A 127 -21.84 19.57 -17.71
CA SER A 127 -21.78 19.87 -19.14
C SER A 127 -21.58 18.63 -20.03
N ARG A 128 -21.05 17.53 -19.49
CA ARG A 128 -20.85 16.24 -20.18
C ARG A 128 -22.03 15.28 -20.08
N SER A 129 -22.95 15.49 -19.14
CA SER A 129 -24.14 14.65 -18.97
C SER A 129 -25.35 15.34 -19.61
N PRO A 130 -25.69 15.05 -20.89
CA PRO A 130 -27.00 15.39 -21.39
C PRO A 130 -27.98 14.45 -20.70
N LEU A 131 -28.59 14.92 -19.61
CA LEU A 131 -29.81 14.35 -19.07
C LEU A 131 -30.85 14.29 -20.20
N ARG A 132 -30.91 13.18 -20.95
CA ARG A 132 -32.14 12.71 -21.55
C ARG A 132 -32.92 12.00 -20.46
N VAL A 133 -33.67 12.79 -19.70
CA VAL A 133 -34.87 12.28 -19.05
C VAL A 133 -35.84 11.95 -20.20
N VAL A 134 -36.11 10.67 -20.42
CA VAL A 134 -37.30 10.20 -21.14
C VAL A 134 -38.34 9.85 -20.08
#